data_AF-A0A943N7E7-F1
#
_entry.id   AF-A0A943N7E7-F1
#
_cell.length_a   1.000
_cell.length_b   1.000
_cell.length_c   1.000
_cell.angle_alpha   90.00
_cell.angle_beta   90.00
_cell.angle_gamma   90.00
#
_symmetry.space_group_name_H-M   'P 1'
#
loop_
_entity.id
_entity.type
_entity.pdbx_description
1 polymer ?
#
loop_
_entity_poly.entity_id
_entity_poly.type
_entity_poly.pdbx_seq_one_letter_code
_entity_poly.pdbx_strand_id
1 'polypeptide(L)' 'FNLTKGGKVKRAKAYKSHILTKKSTKRLRGLRQTGYIAECEAKKVRELIPYK' A
#
# COMPACT_ATOMS: atom_id res chain seq x y z
N PHE A 1 -3.19 -3.15 -6.89
CA PHE A 1 -1.84 -2.55 -6.91
C PHE A 1 -1.65 -1.83 -8.22
N ASN A 2 -0.96 -0.69 -8.21
CA ASN A 2 -0.63 0.05 -9.42
C ASN A 2 0.87 0.31 -9.44
N LEU A 3 1.48 0.24 -10.62
CA LEU A 3 2.87 0.62 -10.81
C LEU A 3 2.97 2.14 -10.96
N THR A 4 4.01 2.73 -10.39
CA THR A 4 4.40 4.09 -10.74
C THR A 4 5.15 4.09 -12.07
N LYS A 5 5.26 5.27 -12.71
CA LYS A 5 6.13 5.45 -13.87
C LYS A 5 7.59 5.03 -13.59
N GLY A 6 8.05 5.12 -12.34
CA GLY A 6 9.37 4.66 -11.90
C GLY A 6 9.41 3.18 -11.47
N GLY A 7 8.39 2.38 -11.75
CA GLY A 7 8.36 0.94 -11.47
C GLY A 7 8.13 0.55 -10.02
N LYS A 8 7.86 1.49 -9.11
CA LYS A 8 7.55 1.14 -7.70
C LYS A 8 6.11 0.65 -7.60
N VAL A 9 5.88 -0.44 -6.89
CA VAL A 9 4.53 -0.99 -6.68
C VAL A 9 3.83 -0.21 -5.56
N LYS A 10 2.78 0.54 -5.91
CA LYS A 10 1.92 1.25 -4.94
C LYS A 10 0.94 0.28 -4.28
N ARG A 11 0.81 0.42 -2.96
CA ARG A 11 -0.14 -0.34 -2.12
C ARG A 11 -0.94 0.56 -1.18
N ALA A 12 -2.11 0.08 -0.78
CA ALA A 12 -2.84 0.64 0.34
C ALA A 12 -2.25 0.13 1.67
N LYS A 13 -2.30 0.95 2.72
CA LYS A 13 -1.90 0.54 4.07
C LYS A 13 -3.00 -0.27 4.73
N ALA A 14 -2.60 -1.29 5.50
CA ALA A 14 -3.52 -2.12 6.28
C ALA A 14 -4.13 -1.35 7.47
N TYR A 15 -5.11 -1.95 8.16
CA TYR A 15 -5.73 -1.46 9.41
C TYR A 15 -6.65 -0.23 9.31
N LYS A 16 -7.04 0.18 8.10
CA LYS A 16 -7.99 1.29 7.88
C LYS A 16 -9.46 0.83 7.69
N SER A 17 -9.76 -0.46 7.79
CA SER A 17 -11.11 -0.97 7.47
C SER A 17 -12.03 -1.18 8.68
N HIS A 18 -11.49 -1.57 9.84
CA HIS A 18 -12.33 -2.01 10.97
C HIS A 18 -11.86 -1.45 12.33
N ILE A 19 -12.80 -1.17 13.24
CA ILE A 19 -12.62 -0.50 14.54
C ILE A 19 -11.85 0.82 14.39
N LEU A 20 -12.50 1.78 13.74
CA LEU A 20 -11.91 3.10 13.46
C LEU A 20 -12.10 4.07 14.62
N THR A 21 -13.20 3.92 15.38
CA THR A 21 -13.56 4.76 16.52
C THR A 21 -12.49 4.80 17.61
N LYS A 22 -11.82 3.66 17.88
CA LYS A 22 -10.74 3.59 18.88
C LYS A 22 -9.38 4.16 18.41
N LYS A 23 -9.25 4.48 17.12
CA LYS A 23 -7.98 4.95 16.54
C LYS A 23 -7.96 6.46 16.56
N SER A 24 -6.84 7.05 16.99
CA SER A 24 -6.68 8.50 16.92
C SER A 24 -6.79 9.02 15.47
N THR A 25 -7.28 10.24 15.32
CA THR A 25 -7.40 10.91 14.01
C THR A 25 -6.04 11.01 13.30
N LYS A 26 -4.95 11.23 14.04
CA LYS A 26 -3.57 11.21 13.53
C LYS A 26 -3.21 9.85 12.91
N ARG A 27 -3.54 8.74 13.59
CA ARG A 27 -3.31 7.39 13.06
C ARG A 27 -4.13 7.14 11.79
N LEU A 28 -5.42 7.49 11.80
CA LEU A 28 -6.29 7.33 10.63
C LEU A 28 -5.77 8.11 9.41
N ARG A 29 -5.27 9.34 9.59
CA ARG A 29 -4.65 10.13 8.52
C ARG A 29 -3.40 9.47 7.96
N GLY A 30 -2.52 8.95 8.83
CA GLY A 30 -1.32 8.22 8.40
C GLY A 30 -1.63 6.95 7.61
N LEU A 31 -2.71 6.25 7.96
CA LEU A 31 -3.19 5.05 7.25
C LEU A 31 -3.89 5.36 5.91
N ARG A 32 -4.37 6.60 5.71
CA ARG A 32 -4.96 7.02 4.42
C ARG A 32 -3.89 7.28 3.35
N GLN A 33 -2.66 7.60 3.74
CA GLN A 33 -1.56 7.83 2.81
C GLN A 33 -1.18 6.56 2.05
N THR A 34 -0.82 6.72 0.78
CA THR A 34 -0.28 5.65 -0.06
C THR A 34 1.04 5.15 0.50
N GLY A 35 1.31 3.85 0.31
CA GLY A 35 2.59 3.23 0.63
C GLY A 35 3.16 2.50 -0.57
N TYR A 36 4.42 2.11 -0.45
CA TYR A 36 5.08 1.23 -1.42
C TYR A 36 5.32 -0.14 -0.80
N ILE A 37 5.44 -1.16 -1.65
CA ILE A 37 5.91 -2.49 -1.24
C ILE A 37 7.41 -2.42 -0.95
N ALA A 38 7.89 -3.24 -0.02
CA ALA A 38 9.31 -3.39 0.24
C ALA A 38 10.02 -4.01 -0.96
N GLU A 39 11.30 -3.70 -1.15
CA GLU A 39 12.05 -4.14 -2.35
C GLU A 39 12.15 -5.67 -2.45
N CYS A 40 12.26 -6.36 -1.31
CA CYS A 40 12.33 -7.82 -1.23
C CYS A 40 11.10 -8.53 -1.83
N GLU A 41 9.91 -7.94 -1.72
CA GLU A 41 8.66 -8.52 -2.24
C GLU A 41 8.25 -7.95 -3.59
N ALA A 42 8.85 -6.81 -4.00
CA ALA A 42 8.49 -6.12 -5.22
C ALA A 42 8.66 -6.99 -6.48
N LYS A 43 9.69 -7.85 -6.53
CA LYS A 43 9.93 -8.75 -7.67
C LYS A 43 8.79 -9.76 -7.84
N LYS A 44 8.42 -10.45 -6.77
CA LYS A 44 7.33 -11.44 -6.76
C LYS A 44 6.00 -10.80 -7.18
N VAL A 45 5.69 -9.62 -6.66
CA VAL A 45 4.43 -8.93 -6.98
C VAL A 45 4.40 -8.44 -8.43
N ARG A 46 5.54 -8.12 -9.04
CA ARG A 46 5.60 -7.74 -10.46
C ARG A 46 5.35 -8.93 -11.38
N GLU A 47 5.88 -10.10 -11.06
CA GLU A 47 5.62 -11.33 -11.80
C GLU A 47 4.12 -11.70 -11.78
N LEU A 48 3.43 -11.41 -10.67
CA LEU A 48 1.99 -11.65 -10.53
C LEU A 48 1.09 -10.63 -11.25
N ILE A 49 1.65 -9.50 -11.72
CA ILE A 49 0.90 -8.45 -12.43
C ILE A 49 1.58 -8.16 -13.78
N PRO A 50 1.55 -9.11 -14.73
CA PRO A 50 2.32 -9.05 -15.97
C PRO A 50 1.86 -8.00 -16.99
N TYR A 51 0.62 -7.52 -16.89
CA TYR A 51 0.00 -6.66 -17.92
C TYR A 51 -0.25 -5.22 -17.46
N LYS A 52 0.50 -4.72 -16.47
CA LYS A 52 0.36 -3.35 -15.93
C LYS A 52 1.68 -2.61 -15.81
#